data_AF-A0A969S2N9-F1
#
_entry.id   AF-A0A969S2N9-F1
#
_cell.length_a   1.000
_cell.length_b   1.000
_cell.length_c   1.000
_cell.angle_alpha   90.00
_cell.angle_beta   90.00
_cell.angle_gamma   90.00
#
_symmetry.space_group_name_H-M   'P 1'
#
loop_
_entity.id
_entity.type
_entity.pdbx_description
1 polymer ?
#
loop_
_entity_poly.entity_id
_entity_poly.type
_entity_poly.pdbx_seq_one_letter_code
_entity_poly.pdbx_strand_id
1 'polypeptide(L)' 'MSITQISTPSQHQGMGSIVFDGGTAFRVWAPFAKKIHVAFYADENQADNKPT' A
#
# COMPACT_ATOMS: atom_id res chain seq x y z
N MET A 1 12.59 -20.61 -9.75
CA MET A 1 11.40 -20.19 -10.51
C MET A 1 10.62 -19.25 -9.60
N SER A 2 10.58 -17.95 -9.90
CA SER A 2 9.86 -16.97 -9.07
C SER A 2 8.46 -16.80 -9.61
N ILE A 3 7.46 -17.11 -8.79
CA ILE A 3 6.05 -16.80 -9.06
C ILE A 3 5.84 -15.30 -8.85
N THR A 4 5.50 -14.58 -9.91
CA THR A 4 5.05 -13.19 -9.82
C THR A 4 3.67 -13.21 -9.18
N GLN A 5 3.60 -12.93 -7.87
CA GLN A 5 2.32 -12.79 -7.19
C GLN A 5 1.70 -11.44 -7.58
N ILE A 6 0.73 -11.48 -8.48
CA ILE A 6 -0.06 -10.31 -8.84
C ILE A 6 -0.93 -9.99 -7.62
N SER A 7 -0.59 -8.91 -6.91
CA SER A 7 -1.39 -8.45 -5.77
C SER A 7 -2.66 -7.78 -6.28
N THR A 8 -3.80 -8.46 -6.16
CA THR A 8 -5.10 -7.85 -6.41
C THR A 8 -5.41 -6.86 -5.29
N PRO A 9 -5.75 -5.59 -5.60
CA PRO A 9 -6.17 -4.63 -4.59
C PRO A 9 -7.33 -5.16 -3.75
N SER A 10 -7.34 -4.83 -2.46
CA SER A 10 -8.46 -5.21 -1.59
C SER A 10 -9.75 -4.57 -2.13
N GLN A 11 -10.75 -5.40 -2.40
CA GLN A 11 -12.08 -4.92 -2.81
C GLN A 11 -12.90 -4.41 -1.60
N HIS A 12 -12.37 -4.54 -0.39
CA HIS A 12 -13.05 -4.07 0.81
C HIS A 12 -12.97 -2.54 0.86
N GLN A 13 -14.14 -1.89 0.79
CA GLN A 13 -14.20 -0.43 0.81
C GLN A 13 -13.51 0.15 2.06
N GLY A 14 -12.76 1.23 1.83
CA GLY A 14 -12.00 1.93 2.86
C GLY A 14 -10.71 1.23 3.31
N MET A 15 -10.22 0.21 2.60
CA MET A 15 -8.91 -0.42 2.85
C MET A 15 -7.82 0.14 1.90
N GLY A 16 -6.57 0.07 2.33
CA GLY A 16 -5.43 0.59 1.57
C GLY A 16 -5.04 2.02 1.96
N SER A 17 -4.40 2.73 1.03
CA SER A 17 -4.06 4.15 1.15
C SER A 17 -5.26 5.02 0.74
N ILE A 18 -5.68 5.90 1.65
CA ILE A 18 -6.78 6.85 1.43
C ILE A 18 -6.19 8.25 1.47
N VAL A 19 -6.20 8.93 0.32
CA VAL A 19 -5.64 10.28 0.17
C VAL A 19 -6.63 11.32 0.69
N PHE A 20 -6.13 12.28 1.48
CA PHE A 20 -6.85 13.44 1.95
C PHE A 20 -6.01 14.70 1.70
N ASP A 21 -6.65 15.86 1.75
CA ASP A 21 -5.91 17.12 1.71
C ASP A 21 -4.95 17.19 2.92
N GLY A 22 -3.65 17.31 2.63
CA GLY A 22 -2.58 17.38 3.64
C GLY A 22 -2.04 16.04 4.13
N GLY A 23 -2.47 14.89 3.59
CA GLY A 23 -1.86 13.61 3.96
C GLY A 23 -2.53 12.35 3.40
N THR A 24 -2.16 11.20 3.97
CA THR A 24 -2.72 9.89 3.59
C THR A 24 -2.97 9.06 4.84
N ALA A 25 -4.17 8.49 4.95
CA ALA A 25 -4.48 7.50 5.97
C ALA A 25 -4.28 6.09 5.40
N PHE A 26 -3.80 5.15 6.23
CA PHE A 26 -3.60 3.75 5.84
C PHE A 26 -4.49 2.84 6.69
N ARG A 27 -5.28 1.99 6.04
CA ARG A 27 -6.08 0.96 6.71
C ARG A 27 -5.70 -0.41 6.18
N VAL A 28 -5.26 -1.30 7.06
CA VAL A 28 -4.79 -2.65 6.71
C VAL A 28 -5.45 -3.71 7.57
N TRP A 29 -5.71 -4.87 6.99
CA TRP A 29 -6.20 -6.04 7.71
C TRP A 29 -5.03 -6.96 7.99
N ALA A 30 -4.69 -7.12 9.27
CA ALA A 30 -3.48 -7.83 9.68
C ALA A 30 -3.72 -8.64 10.97
N PRO A 31 -4.57 -9.69 10.92
CA PRO A 31 -5.11 -10.36 12.11
C PRO A 31 -4.04 -11.07 12.97
N PHE A 32 -2.88 -11.34 12.39
CA PHE A 32 -1.77 -12.03 13.05
C PHE A 32 -0.48 -11.19 13.13
N ALA A 33 -0.54 -9.91 12.70
CA ALA A 33 0.64 -9.06 12.73
C ALA A 33 0.93 -8.60 14.16
N LYS A 34 2.19 -8.75 14.57
CA LYS A 34 2.66 -8.22 15.85
C LYS A 34 2.91 -6.71 15.79
N LYS A 35 3.32 -6.20 14.61
CA LYS A 35 3.61 -4.79 14.34
C LYS A 35 3.31 -4.46 12.88
N ILE A 36 2.99 -3.19 12.64
CA ILE A 36 2.71 -2.64 11.31
C ILE A 36 3.52 -1.35 11.18
N HIS A 37 4.16 -1.18 10.02
CA HIS A 37 4.96 -0.01 9.69
C HIS A 37 4.56 0.47 8.29
N VAL A 38 4.51 1.79 8.11
CA VAL A 38 4.40 2.41 6.78
C VAL A 38 5.81 2.83 6.39
N ALA A 39 6.27 2.32 5.25
CA ALA A 39 7.54 2.72 4.66
C ALA A 39 7.26 3.63 3.46
N PHE A 40 7.98 4.73 3.38
CA PHE A 40 8.07 5.56 2.19
C PHE A 40 9.39 5.23 1.51
N TYR A 41 9.37 5.01 0.20
CA TYR A 41 10.62 4.99 -0.55
C TYR A 41 11.08 6.45 -0.71
N ALA A 42 12.39 6.67 -0.67
CA ALA A 42 12.95 7.94 -1.13
C ALA A 42 12.50 8.16 -2.59
N ASP A 43 12.29 9.42 -2.96
CA ASP A 43 11.58 9.90 -4.16
C ASP A 43 12.03 9.26 -5.50
N GLU A 44 13.21 8.64 -5.54
CA GLU A 44 13.81 7.98 -6.70
C GLU A 44 13.01 6.79 -7.27
N ASN A 45 12.15 6.14 -6.48
CA ASN A 45 11.41 4.94 -6.91
C ASN A 45 9.89 5.15 -7.06
N GLN A 46 9.37 6.35 -6.79
CA GLN A 46 7.95 6.66 -6.97
C GLN A 46 7.72 7.31 -8.33
N ALA A 47 7.60 6.48 -9.36
CA ALA A 47 7.17 6.94 -10.66
C ALA A 47 5.66 7.24 -10.60
N ASP A 48 5.30 8.50 -10.38
CA ASP A 48 3.90 9.02 -10.37
C ASP A 48 3.16 8.75 -11.71
N ASN A 49 3.89 8.31 -12.73
CA ASN A 49 3.39 7.95 -14.05
C ASN A 49 3.31 6.43 -14.32
N LYS A 50 3.55 5.56 -13.34
CA LYS A 50 3.38 4.11 -13.50
C LYS A 50 2.63 3.48 -12.33
N PRO A 51 1.45 2.87 -12.57
CA PRO A 51 0.80 2.05 -11.55
C PRO A 51 1.66 0.79 -11.32
N THR A 52 2.03 0.54 -10.06
CA THR A 52 2.52 -0.76 -9.60
C THR A 52 1.41 -1.79 -9.57
#